data_AF-C5XK52-F1
#
_entry.id   AF-C5XK52-F1
#
_cell.length_a   1.000
_cell.length_b   1.000
_cell.length_c   1.000
_cell.angle_alpha   90.00
_cell.angle_beta   90.00
_cell.angle_gamma   90.00
#
_symmetry.space_group_name_H-M   'P 1'
#
loop_
_entity.id
_entity.type
_entity.pdbx_description
1 polymer ?
#
loop_
_entity_poly.entity_id
_entity_poly.type
_entity_poly.pdbx_seq_one_letter_code
_entity_poly.pdbx_strand_id
1 'polypeptide(L)'
;MGRRPRQRQRRRRHAWAAAGQGPDRFSHLTEDLLRSILNCLPTRSAARLAGVSRHFRREVPRLLERVDSLTLHEPHFPDPLRTTPPLLIRRLALAPHRAIPPSSFRPIIEDAALHGVSEVSFRLTRRARLPKNVFTVKSLVVLALDTCAVPPWSDVSCPCLRTLRLHRVAIHQENINKILASASFLDTLEMVYCTGHGASKGCTVESSSVKNLVFRPTLKLEGTVIRASGLRVLTLYTRSRAKSLELAPAPEIRKVYLHISKPNSMETSMESFKVRPFLDAAVKLECLTLRGQAMKVLSYEYEQNPKLTVMFQDLMILSVSLNLSSEQELVFLLKLLESCPNLQKFILSAAETGNGNDLPRFTDHKDRLASISCLTTSLVQFKFLGFKPQEYQEELVVYLLTVAKQLKKVGVEFDKSQLAAVKQILSVRTSPIERISTKYKRNYYMELEYS
;
A
#
# COMPACT_ATOMS: atom_id res chain seq x y z
N MET A 1 -10.23 40.67 74.66
CA MET A 1 -9.68 40.78 73.30
C MET A 1 -10.11 39.59 72.47
N GLY A 2 -11.06 39.80 71.55
CA GLY A 2 -11.48 38.76 70.62
C GLY A 2 -11.39 39.28 69.20
N ARG A 3 -10.87 38.47 68.29
CA ARG A 3 -11.20 38.49 66.86
C ARG A 3 -10.83 37.16 66.21
N ARG A 4 -11.83 36.64 65.48
CA ARG A 4 -11.90 35.37 64.73
C ARG A 4 -10.82 35.22 63.65
N PRO A 5 -10.49 34.00 63.22
CA PRO A 5 -9.95 33.76 61.88
C PRO A 5 -11.06 33.40 60.89
N ARG A 6 -10.94 33.99 59.69
CA ARG A 6 -11.79 33.79 58.51
C ARG A 6 -11.39 32.55 57.70
N GLN A 7 -12.42 32.01 57.06
CA GLN A 7 -12.47 30.97 56.04
C GLN A 7 -11.37 31.02 54.96
N ARG A 8 -10.90 29.82 54.58
CA ARG A 8 -10.57 29.50 53.19
C ARG A 8 -11.37 28.28 52.75
N GLN A 9 -12.40 28.53 51.95
CA GLN A 9 -13.20 27.56 51.21
C GLN A 9 -12.31 26.66 50.35
N ARG A 10 -12.23 25.37 50.69
CA ARG A 10 -11.90 24.31 49.72
C ARG A 10 -13.20 23.58 49.37
N ARG A 11 -13.67 23.86 48.15
CA ARG A 11 -14.85 23.29 47.51
C ARG A 11 -14.85 21.76 47.63
N ARG A 12 -15.80 21.23 48.41
CA ARG A 12 -16.30 19.87 48.31
C ARG A 12 -16.85 19.65 46.90
N ARG A 13 -16.19 18.82 46.08
CA ARG A 13 -16.85 18.09 44.99
C ARG A 13 -17.46 16.81 45.59
N HIS A 14 -18.54 16.98 46.33
CA HIS A 14 -19.55 15.93 46.46
C HIS A 14 -20.45 16.02 45.23
N ALA A 15 -20.15 15.21 44.22
CA ALA A 15 -21.06 14.94 43.12
C ALA A 15 -20.52 13.70 42.39
N TRP A 16 -20.88 12.51 42.89
CA TRP A 16 -20.98 11.23 42.15
C TRP A 16 -21.68 10.16 43.02
N ALA A 17 -22.63 10.59 43.85
CA ALA A 17 -23.56 9.71 44.57
C ALA A 17 -24.99 10.15 44.23
N ALA A 18 -25.32 10.11 42.94
CA ALA A 18 -26.68 10.26 42.41
C ALA A 18 -26.64 9.94 40.90
N ALA A 19 -26.31 8.70 40.55
CA ALA A 19 -26.54 8.17 39.22
C ALA A 19 -26.97 6.70 39.35
N GLY A 20 -28.28 6.45 39.21
CA GLY A 20 -28.83 5.10 38.99
C GLY A 20 -29.67 4.47 40.11
N GLN A 21 -30.69 5.17 40.63
CA GLN A 21 -31.83 4.54 41.32
C GLN A 21 -33.14 4.75 40.54
N GLY A 22 -33.08 4.67 39.21
CA GLY A 22 -34.26 4.38 38.39
C GLY A 22 -34.36 2.85 38.21
N PRO A 23 -35.57 2.26 38.05
CA PRO A 23 -35.68 0.86 37.69
C PRO A 23 -34.86 0.61 36.41
N ASP A 24 -33.96 -0.36 36.48
CA ASP A 24 -33.13 -0.75 35.33
C ASP A 24 -34.08 -1.27 34.25
N ARG A 25 -34.36 -0.41 33.26
CA ARG A 25 -35.33 -0.67 32.17
C ARG A 25 -34.91 -1.84 31.29
N PHE A 26 -33.69 -2.33 31.45
CA PHE A 26 -33.15 -3.44 30.67
C PHE A 26 -33.05 -4.74 31.46
N SER A 27 -33.36 -4.74 32.77
CA SER A 27 -33.40 -5.98 33.58
C SER A 27 -34.48 -6.98 33.14
N HIS A 28 -35.45 -6.52 32.35
CA HIS A 28 -36.54 -7.33 31.82
C HIS A 28 -36.23 -7.95 30.44
N LEU A 29 -35.07 -7.63 29.84
CA LEU A 29 -34.67 -8.26 28.59
C LEU A 29 -34.44 -9.75 28.81
N THR A 30 -34.97 -10.58 27.91
CA THR A 30 -34.64 -12.01 27.89
C THR A 30 -33.17 -12.21 27.53
N GLU A 31 -32.58 -13.31 27.99
CA GLU A 31 -31.18 -13.65 27.67
C GLU A 31 -30.94 -13.68 26.15
N ASP A 32 -31.92 -14.12 25.35
CA ASP A 32 -31.81 -14.18 23.89
C ASP A 32 -31.71 -12.79 23.23
N LEU A 33 -32.53 -11.83 23.69
CA LEU A 33 -32.46 -10.45 23.20
C LEU A 33 -31.16 -9.78 23.64
N LEU A 34 -30.74 -10.02 24.88
CA LEU A 34 -29.48 -9.51 25.39
C LEU A 34 -28.28 -10.08 24.61
N ARG A 35 -28.30 -11.38 24.31
CA ARG A 35 -27.30 -12.06 23.48
C ARG A 35 -27.25 -11.48 22.06
N SER A 36 -28.41 -11.25 21.44
CA SER A 36 -28.49 -10.61 20.11
C SER A 36 -27.88 -9.21 20.11
N ILE A 37 -28.19 -8.39 21.12
CA ILE A 37 -27.62 -7.05 21.29
C ILE A 37 -26.10 -7.13 21.47
N LEU A 38 -25.61 -8.03 22.33
CA LEU A 38 -24.18 -8.19 22.59
C LEU A 38 -23.41 -8.65 21.35
N ASN A 39 -23.98 -9.53 20.52
CA ASN A 39 -23.40 -10.00 19.26
C ASN A 39 -23.32 -8.90 18.19
N CYS A 40 -24.11 -7.83 18.31
CA CYS A 40 -24.05 -6.66 17.43
C CYS A 40 -23.05 -5.59 17.90
N LEU A 41 -22.53 -5.69 19.12
CA LEU A 41 -21.65 -4.69 19.71
C LEU A 41 -20.18 -5.09 19.62
N PRO A 42 -19.25 -4.13 19.41
CA PRO A 42 -17.84 -4.41 19.57
C PRO A 42 -17.54 -4.91 20.99
N THR A 43 -16.62 -5.87 21.16
CA THR A 43 -16.33 -6.51 22.46
C THR A 43 -16.03 -5.49 23.57
N ARG A 44 -15.35 -4.37 23.26
CA ARG A 44 -15.07 -3.30 24.23
C ARG A 44 -16.33 -2.56 24.68
N SER A 45 -17.30 -2.38 23.80
CA SER A 45 -18.60 -1.76 24.09
C SER A 45 -19.48 -2.73 24.89
N ALA A 46 -19.49 -4.01 24.51
CA ALA A 46 -20.15 -5.07 25.28
C ALA A 46 -19.59 -5.14 26.71
N ALA A 47 -18.26 -5.16 26.89
CA ALA A 47 -17.63 -5.16 28.21
C ALA A 47 -17.95 -3.90 29.03
N ARG A 48 -18.19 -2.74 28.40
CA ARG A 48 -18.63 -1.53 29.10
C ARG A 48 -20.04 -1.65 29.66
N LEU A 49 -20.92 -2.44 29.04
CA LEU A 49 -22.27 -2.71 29.57
C LEU A 49 -22.21 -3.41 30.92
N ALA A 50 -21.20 -4.25 31.17
CA ALA A 50 -20.95 -4.85 32.48
C ALA A 50 -20.68 -3.82 33.60
N GLY A 51 -20.31 -2.58 33.23
CA GLY A 51 -20.16 -1.46 34.16
C GLY A 51 -21.46 -0.70 34.48
N VAL A 52 -22.53 -0.91 33.71
CA VAL A 52 -23.76 -0.11 33.77
C VAL A 52 -24.71 -0.56 34.87
N SER A 53 -24.85 -1.88 35.09
CA SER A 53 -25.67 -2.41 36.20
C SER A 53 -25.12 -3.72 36.74
N ARG A 54 -25.58 -4.14 37.93
CA ARG A 54 -25.21 -5.44 38.54
C ARG A 54 -25.71 -6.62 37.69
N HIS A 55 -26.87 -6.47 37.03
CA HIS A 55 -27.43 -7.48 36.14
C HIS A 55 -26.53 -7.68 34.92
N PHE A 56 -26.19 -6.62 34.19
CA PHE A 56 -25.26 -6.70 33.07
C PHE A 56 -23.87 -7.21 33.49
N ARG A 57 -23.39 -6.85 34.68
CA ARG A 57 -22.11 -7.38 35.18
C ARG A 57 -22.09 -8.90 35.29
N ARG A 58 -23.24 -9.51 35.61
CA ARG A 58 -23.39 -10.96 35.75
C ARG A 58 -23.64 -11.65 34.40
N GLU A 59 -24.49 -11.07 33.56
CA GLU A 59 -24.94 -11.72 32.33
C GLU A 59 -24.00 -11.48 31.13
N VAL A 60 -23.39 -10.30 31.01
CA VAL A 60 -22.54 -9.97 29.85
C VAL A 60 -21.36 -10.95 29.67
N PRO A 61 -20.58 -11.32 30.71
CA PRO A 61 -19.50 -12.29 30.53
C PRO A 61 -19.97 -13.68 30.10
N ARG A 62 -21.21 -14.07 30.44
CA ARG A 62 -21.79 -15.39 30.11
C ARG A 62 -22.37 -15.43 28.70
N LEU A 63 -22.95 -14.31 28.26
CA LEU A 63 -23.61 -14.18 26.96
C LEU A 63 -22.68 -13.68 25.85
N LEU A 64 -21.41 -13.38 26.18
CA LEU A 64 -20.42 -12.95 25.19
C LEU A 64 -19.90 -14.15 24.41
N GLU A 65 -20.55 -14.43 23.28
CA GLU A 65 -20.19 -15.54 22.39
C GLU A 65 -19.07 -15.17 21.41
N ARG A 66 -18.64 -13.91 21.38
CA ARG A 66 -17.65 -13.43 20.40
C ARG A 66 -16.66 -12.43 20.99
N VAL A 67 -15.38 -12.66 20.69
CA VAL A 67 -14.30 -11.72 20.96
C VAL A 67 -13.75 -11.20 19.63
N ASP A 68 -13.90 -9.91 19.39
CA ASP A 68 -13.48 -9.27 18.14
C ASP A 68 -11.96 -9.28 17.96
N SER A 69 -11.22 -9.06 19.04
CA SER A 69 -9.77 -8.97 19.01
C SER A 69 -9.17 -9.32 20.37
N LEU A 70 -8.27 -10.30 20.37
CA LEU A 70 -7.45 -10.66 21.51
C LEU A 70 -5.98 -10.33 21.18
N THR A 71 -5.35 -9.48 22.00
CA THR A 71 -3.92 -9.15 21.85
C THR A 71 -3.15 -9.72 23.03
N LEU A 72 -2.20 -10.60 22.73
CA LEU A 72 -1.35 -11.25 23.71
C LEU A 72 0.07 -10.65 23.61
N HIS A 73 0.49 -10.01 24.70
CA HIS A 73 1.83 -9.45 24.89
C HIS A 73 2.81 -10.45 25.51
N GLU A 74 2.29 -11.55 26.05
CA GLU A 74 3.04 -12.68 26.58
C GLU A 74 2.34 -13.97 26.10
N PRO A 75 3.06 -15.09 25.97
CA PRO A 75 2.53 -16.32 25.36
C PRO A 75 1.68 -17.14 26.33
N HIS A 76 1.41 -16.60 27.51
CA HIS A 76 0.46 -17.20 28.43
C HIS A 76 -0.92 -16.80 27.92
N PHE A 77 -1.67 -17.75 27.36
CA PHE A 77 -3.10 -17.59 27.37
C PHE A 77 -3.53 -17.40 28.83
N PRO A 78 -4.37 -16.41 29.15
CA PRO A 78 -4.99 -16.41 30.47
C PRO A 78 -5.69 -17.76 30.65
N ASP A 79 -5.25 -18.54 31.63
CA ASP A 79 -5.86 -19.82 31.98
C ASP A 79 -7.30 -19.58 32.47
N PRO A 80 -8.32 -20.33 32.03
CA PRO A 80 -8.57 -20.83 30.70
C PRO A 80 -9.79 -20.12 30.06
N LEU A 81 -9.74 -19.79 28.77
CA LEU A 81 -10.95 -19.73 27.92
C LEU A 81 -11.61 -21.13 27.74
N ARG A 82 -11.02 -22.16 28.37
CA ARG A 82 -11.07 -23.60 28.02
C ARG A 82 -12.20 -24.43 28.63
N THR A 83 -13.38 -23.92 28.97
CA THR A 83 -14.42 -24.86 29.46
C THR A 83 -15.79 -24.76 28.83
N THR A 84 -16.09 -23.75 28.02
CA THR A 84 -17.35 -23.72 27.27
C THR A 84 -17.18 -23.05 25.90
N PRO A 85 -17.09 -23.82 24.78
CA PRO A 85 -17.64 -23.31 23.52
C PRO A 85 -19.03 -22.72 23.79
N PRO A 86 -19.31 -21.49 23.33
CA PRO A 86 -19.23 -21.14 21.91
C PRO A 86 -18.38 -19.89 21.58
N LEU A 87 -17.38 -19.53 22.40
CA LEU A 87 -16.69 -18.24 22.27
C LEU A 87 -15.85 -18.12 20.97
N LEU A 88 -16.37 -17.45 19.95
CA LEU A 88 -15.70 -17.22 18.68
C LEU A 88 -14.70 -16.08 18.77
N ILE A 89 -13.42 -16.36 18.53
CA ILE A 89 -12.39 -15.33 18.46
C ILE A 89 -12.27 -14.89 17.01
N ARG A 90 -12.62 -13.65 16.67
CA ARG A 90 -12.43 -13.17 15.28
C ARG A 90 -10.94 -12.97 14.99
N ARG A 91 -10.26 -12.18 15.81
CA ARG A 91 -8.87 -11.76 15.61
C ARG A 91 -7.97 -12.10 16.79
N LEU A 92 -6.83 -12.70 16.50
CA LEU A 92 -5.74 -12.94 17.44
C LEU A 92 -4.50 -12.17 17.01
N ALA A 93 -3.92 -11.38 17.92
CA ALA A 93 -2.68 -10.65 17.71
C ALA A 93 -1.65 -11.04 18.77
N LEU A 94 -0.46 -11.46 18.35
CA LEU A 94 0.64 -11.86 19.22
C LEU A 94 1.83 -10.94 18.98
N ALA A 95 2.17 -10.14 19.99
CA ALA A 95 3.24 -9.13 19.92
C ALA A 95 4.10 -9.16 21.19
N PRO A 96 4.88 -10.23 21.38
CA PRO A 96 5.60 -10.40 22.62
C PRO A 96 6.76 -9.43 22.81
N HIS A 97 6.93 -8.96 24.04
CA HIS A 97 8.01 -8.02 24.40
C HIS A 97 9.38 -8.70 24.54
N ARG A 98 9.41 -10.03 24.72
CA ARG A 98 10.64 -10.82 24.88
C ARG A 98 10.68 -11.96 23.87
N ALA A 99 11.88 -12.47 23.61
CA ALA A 99 12.04 -13.68 22.81
C ALA A 99 11.37 -14.85 23.54
N ILE A 100 10.38 -15.45 22.89
CA ILE A 100 9.62 -16.58 23.43
C ILE A 100 9.96 -17.82 22.60
N PRO A 101 10.12 -18.99 23.24
CA PRO A 101 10.29 -20.25 22.54
C PRO A 101 9.16 -20.52 21.54
N PRO A 102 9.46 -20.97 20.31
CA PRO A 102 8.45 -21.39 19.33
C PRO A 102 7.40 -22.37 19.87
N SER A 103 7.78 -23.22 20.82
CA SER A 103 6.91 -24.22 21.46
C SER A 103 5.72 -23.60 22.20
N SER A 104 5.87 -22.39 22.74
CA SER A 104 4.79 -21.72 23.46
C SER A 104 3.67 -21.23 22.54
N PHE A 105 3.92 -21.05 21.24
CA PHE A 105 2.90 -20.56 20.30
C PHE A 105 1.97 -21.65 19.76
N ARG A 106 2.41 -22.92 19.78
CA ARG A 106 1.61 -24.03 19.26
C ARG A 106 0.26 -24.19 19.98
N PRO A 107 0.20 -24.30 21.32
CA PRO A 107 -1.07 -24.46 22.02
C PRO A 107 -1.98 -23.24 21.84
N ILE A 108 -1.40 -22.04 21.71
CA ILE A 108 -2.12 -20.79 21.48
C ILE A 108 -2.91 -20.85 20.17
N ILE A 109 -2.26 -21.34 19.11
CA ILE A 109 -2.87 -21.43 17.78
C ILE A 109 -3.91 -22.56 17.73
N GLU A 110 -3.62 -23.69 18.36
CA GLU A 110 -4.56 -24.82 18.43
C GLU A 110 -5.84 -24.40 19.17
N ASP A 111 -5.72 -23.71 20.30
CA ASP A 111 -6.86 -23.19 21.05
C ASP A 111 -7.63 -22.13 20.25
N ALA A 112 -6.94 -21.17 19.60
CA ALA A 112 -7.59 -20.18 18.76
C ALA A 112 -8.29 -20.80 17.52
N ALA A 113 -7.72 -21.86 16.96
CA ALA A 113 -8.33 -22.60 15.86
C ALA A 113 -9.62 -23.30 16.28
N LEU A 114 -9.68 -23.87 17.50
CA LEU A 114 -10.91 -24.43 18.07
C LEU A 114 -12.00 -23.37 18.25
N HIS A 115 -11.61 -22.13 18.55
CA HIS A 115 -12.50 -20.98 18.69
C HIS A 115 -12.79 -20.25 17.36
N GLY A 116 -12.52 -20.89 16.21
CA GLY A 116 -12.94 -20.38 14.89
C GLY A 116 -12.21 -19.13 14.40
N VAL A 117 -10.94 -18.94 14.79
CA VAL A 117 -10.17 -17.74 14.42
C VAL A 117 -10.09 -17.52 12.92
N SER A 118 -10.42 -16.29 12.50
CA SER A 118 -10.40 -15.89 11.08
C SER A 118 -9.27 -14.91 10.76
N GLU A 119 -8.77 -14.16 11.74
CA GLU A 119 -7.67 -13.22 11.55
C GLU A 119 -6.55 -13.48 12.56
N VAL A 120 -5.34 -13.74 12.08
CA VAL A 120 -4.18 -13.96 12.95
C VAL A 120 -3.04 -13.02 12.57
N SER A 121 -2.46 -12.36 13.57
CA SER A 121 -1.31 -11.48 13.39
C SER A 121 -0.19 -11.80 14.37
N PHE A 122 1.01 -12.03 13.85
CA PHE A 122 2.22 -12.25 14.64
C PHE A 122 3.23 -11.15 14.36
N ARG A 123 3.68 -10.47 15.41
CA ARG A 123 4.87 -9.61 15.37
C ARG A 123 5.89 -10.17 16.33
N LEU A 124 6.84 -10.92 15.81
CA LEU A 124 7.86 -11.61 16.61
C LEU A 124 9.24 -10.96 16.44
N THR A 125 10.23 -11.41 17.20
CA THR A 125 11.62 -10.98 17.01
C THR A 125 12.26 -11.71 15.82
N ARG A 126 13.23 -11.09 15.12
CA ARG A 126 13.84 -11.53 13.84
C ARG A 126 14.43 -12.96 13.78
N ARG A 127 14.36 -13.74 14.85
CA ARG A 127 14.83 -15.14 14.92
C ARG A 127 13.76 -16.12 15.43
N ALA A 128 12.61 -15.63 15.86
CA ALA A 128 11.52 -16.46 16.31
C ALA A 128 10.96 -17.25 15.11
N ARG A 129 11.00 -18.57 15.25
CA ARG A 129 10.38 -19.47 14.29
C ARG A 129 8.91 -19.59 14.64
N LEU A 130 8.06 -19.41 13.63
CA LEU A 130 6.64 -19.73 13.74
C LEU A 130 6.48 -21.25 13.94
N PRO A 131 5.43 -21.70 14.63
CA PRO A 131 5.12 -23.11 14.68
C PRO A 131 4.60 -23.58 13.31
N LYS A 132 4.82 -24.86 12.98
CA LYS A 132 4.54 -25.42 11.66
C LYS A 132 3.05 -25.40 11.29
N ASN A 133 2.16 -25.32 12.28
CA ASN A 133 0.70 -25.39 12.14
C ASN A 133 0.02 -24.03 11.93
N VAL A 134 0.75 -22.91 11.82
CA VAL A 134 0.13 -21.59 11.57
C VAL A 134 -0.72 -21.59 10.29
N PHE A 135 -0.26 -22.32 9.27
CA PHE A 135 -0.92 -22.38 7.97
C PHE A 135 -1.93 -23.53 7.85
N THR A 136 -2.20 -24.29 8.91
CA THR A 136 -3.19 -25.40 8.88
C THR A 136 -4.56 -25.02 9.43
N VAL A 137 -4.71 -23.77 9.89
CA VAL A 137 -5.99 -23.26 10.42
C VAL A 137 -6.97 -23.01 9.27
N LYS A 138 -7.97 -23.87 9.13
CA LYS A 138 -8.92 -23.87 7.99
C LYS A 138 -9.80 -22.62 7.94
N SER A 139 -10.18 -22.06 9.09
CA SER A 139 -11.02 -20.86 9.21
C SER A 139 -10.29 -19.56 8.90
N LEU A 140 -8.97 -19.61 8.67
CA LEU A 140 -8.13 -18.42 8.55
C LEU A 140 -8.40 -17.67 7.24
N VAL A 141 -8.81 -16.42 7.36
CA VAL A 141 -9.10 -15.49 6.25
C VAL A 141 -7.97 -14.46 6.09
N VAL A 142 -7.39 -13.99 7.19
CA VAL A 142 -6.30 -13.00 7.20
C VAL A 142 -5.13 -13.50 8.03
N LEU A 143 -3.94 -13.54 7.43
CA LEU A 143 -2.70 -13.85 8.13
C LEU A 143 -1.69 -12.72 7.94
N ALA A 144 -1.24 -12.12 9.04
CA ALA A 144 -0.25 -11.04 9.02
C ALA A 144 0.98 -11.39 9.87
N LEU A 145 2.11 -11.61 9.21
CA LEU A 145 3.37 -11.99 9.82
C LEU A 145 4.38 -10.83 9.71
N ASP A 146 4.97 -10.43 10.83
CA ASP A 146 5.99 -9.39 10.91
C ASP A 146 7.21 -9.89 11.70
N THR A 147 8.40 -9.69 11.13
CA THR A 147 9.71 -9.95 11.75
C THR A 147 9.90 -11.38 12.30
N CYS A 148 9.37 -12.41 11.62
CA CYS A 148 9.48 -13.82 12.03
C CYS A 148 10.10 -14.73 10.94
N ALA A 149 10.33 -16.00 11.25
CA ALA A 149 10.76 -17.01 10.29
C ALA A 149 9.72 -18.14 10.15
N VAL A 150 9.36 -18.47 8.91
CA VAL A 150 8.52 -19.64 8.59
C VAL A 150 9.44 -20.86 8.48
N PRO A 151 9.21 -21.93 9.27
CA PRO A 151 9.99 -23.15 9.16
C PRO A 151 9.99 -23.74 7.74
N PRO A 152 11.11 -24.30 7.27
CA PRO A 152 11.13 -25.14 6.08
C PRO A 152 10.11 -26.27 6.22
N TRP A 153 9.44 -26.63 5.11
CA TRP A 153 8.44 -27.70 5.07
C TRP A 153 7.30 -27.54 6.08
N SER A 154 6.78 -26.31 6.20
CA SER A 154 5.54 -26.10 6.95
C SER A 154 4.38 -26.74 6.21
N ASP A 155 3.46 -27.37 6.95
CA ASP A 155 2.21 -27.88 6.40
C ASP A 155 1.29 -26.71 6.10
N VAL A 156 0.76 -26.65 4.89
CA VAL A 156 -0.05 -25.53 4.41
C VAL A 156 -1.40 -26.05 3.99
N SER A 157 -2.44 -25.67 4.74
CA SER A 157 -3.84 -25.99 4.49
C SER A 157 -4.70 -24.82 4.98
N CYS A 158 -4.73 -23.76 4.17
CA CYS A 158 -5.47 -22.53 4.48
C CYS A 158 -6.38 -22.13 3.30
N PRO A 159 -7.43 -22.92 3.02
CA PRO A 159 -8.26 -22.74 1.83
C PRO A 159 -9.05 -21.43 1.84
N CYS A 160 -9.43 -20.93 3.01
CA CYS A 160 -10.22 -19.70 3.14
C CYS A 160 -9.38 -18.41 3.17
N LEU A 161 -8.05 -18.51 3.02
CA LEU A 161 -7.15 -17.38 3.15
C LEU A 161 -7.36 -16.39 1.99
N ARG A 162 -7.75 -15.16 2.33
CA ARG A 162 -7.98 -14.05 1.39
C ARG A 162 -6.90 -13.00 1.44
N THR A 163 -6.24 -12.81 2.59
CA THR A 163 -5.19 -11.80 2.76
C THR A 163 -3.99 -12.40 3.46
N LEU A 164 -2.84 -12.35 2.80
CA LEU A 164 -1.55 -12.73 3.37
C LEU A 164 -0.62 -11.53 3.38
N ARG A 165 -0.14 -11.14 4.56
CA ARG A 165 0.84 -10.06 4.73
C ARG A 165 2.11 -10.60 5.36
N LEU A 166 3.21 -10.49 4.64
CA LEU A 166 4.54 -10.92 5.05
C LEU A 166 5.46 -9.70 5.09
N HIS A 167 5.82 -9.26 6.28
CA HIS A 167 6.69 -8.11 6.52
C HIS A 167 7.96 -8.55 7.22
N ARG A 168 9.12 -8.41 6.58
CA ARG A 168 10.43 -8.81 7.14
C ARG A 168 10.46 -10.28 7.60
N VAL A 169 9.76 -11.15 6.87
CA VAL A 169 9.64 -12.58 7.16
C VAL A 169 10.71 -13.38 6.41
N ALA A 170 11.35 -14.32 7.10
CA ALA A 170 12.19 -15.34 6.44
C ALA A 170 11.32 -16.50 5.98
N ILE A 171 11.15 -16.67 4.67
CA ILE A 171 10.30 -17.68 4.04
C ILE A 171 10.97 -18.23 2.78
N HIS A 172 10.96 -19.55 2.63
CA HIS A 172 11.49 -20.24 1.44
C HIS A 172 10.49 -20.20 0.27
N GLN A 173 11.02 -20.22 -0.95
CA GLN A 173 10.21 -20.23 -2.19
C GLN A 173 9.23 -21.41 -2.22
N GLU A 174 9.63 -22.59 -1.74
CA GLU A 174 8.75 -23.76 -1.64
C GLU A 174 7.51 -23.49 -0.77
N ASN A 175 7.67 -22.79 0.35
CA ASN A 175 6.54 -22.45 1.22
C ASN A 175 5.63 -21.41 0.57
N ILE A 176 6.18 -20.43 -0.16
CA ILE A 176 5.39 -19.47 -0.95
C ILE A 176 4.52 -20.24 -1.97
N ASN A 177 5.14 -21.14 -2.74
CA ASN A 177 4.43 -21.95 -3.75
C ASN A 177 3.31 -22.79 -3.11
N LYS A 178 3.57 -23.44 -1.98
CA LYS A 178 2.55 -24.20 -1.24
C LYS A 178 1.40 -23.33 -0.76
N ILE A 179 1.67 -22.12 -0.26
CA ILE A 179 0.63 -21.16 0.16
C ILE A 179 -0.21 -20.72 -1.03
N LEU A 180 0.42 -20.36 -2.14
CA LEU A 180 -0.30 -19.93 -3.35
C LEU A 180 -1.14 -21.07 -3.96
N ALA A 181 -0.64 -22.30 -3.91
CA ALA A 181 -1.37 -23.48 -4.38
C ALA A 181 -2.56 -23.86 -3.47
N SER A 182 -2.42 -23.67 -2.15
CA SER A 182 -3.47 -24.02 -1.18
C SER A 182 -4.56 -22.94 -1.04
N ALA A 183 -4.20 -21.66 -1.18
CA ALA A 183 -5.12 -20.54 -0.98
C ALA A 183 -5.81 -20.11 -2.29
N SER A 184 -6.83 -20.87 -2.69
CA SER A 184 -7.59 -20.64 -3.93
C SER A 184 -8.36 -19.31 -3.98
N PHE A 185 -8.63 -18.69 -2.82
CA PHE A 185 -9.34 -17.41 -2.71
C PHE A 185 -8.44 -16.24 -2.27
N LEU A 186 -7.11 -16.37 -2.41
CA LEU A 186 -6.18 -15.33 -1.97
C LEU A 186 -6.31 -14.06 -2.81
N ASP A 187 -7.05 -13.07 -2.31
CA ASP A 187 -7.26 -11.80 -2.98
C ASP A 187 -6.05 -10.85 -2.87
N THR A 188 -5.37 -10.83 -1.71
CA THR A 188 -4.30 -9.87 -1.40
C THR A 188 -3.05 -10.56 -0.87
N LEU A 189 -1.92 -10.29 -1.52
CA LEU A 189 -0.58 -10.73 -1.13
C LEU A 189 0.35 -9.53 -0.93
N GLU A 190 0.86 -9.35 0.28
CA GLU A 190 1.91 -8.38 0.56
C GLU A 190 3.19 -9.11 0.96
N MET A 191 4.28 -8.86 0.23
CA MET A 191 5.60 -9.39 0.51
C MET A 191 6.59 -8.23 0.60
N VAL A 192 6.93 -7.84 1.82
CA VAL A 192 7.73 -6.66 2.09
C VAL A 192 8.97 -7.06 2.88
N TYR A 193 10.15 -6.88 2.29
CA TYR A 193 11.45 -7.22 2.86
C TYR A 193 11.59 -8.69 3.30
N CYS A 194 10.95 -9.62 2.58
CA CYS A 194 11.07 -11.03 2.88
C CYS A 194 12.42 -11.62 2.43
N THR A 195 13.01 -12.45 3.29
CA THR A 195 14.27 -13.20 3.05
C THR A 195 13.96 -14.69 2.96
N GLY A 196 14.96 -15.55 2.71
CA GLY A 196 14.77 -17.01 2.74
C GLY A 196 14.62 -17.67 1.38
N HIS A 197 14.65 -16.91 0.29
CA HIS A 197 14.87 -17.43 -1.07
C HIS A 197 16.16 -18.27 -1.04
N GLY A 198 16.08 -19.58 -1.31
CA GLY A 198 17.14 -20.56 -1.03
C GLY A 198 18.44 -20.36 -1.84
N ALA A 199 18.99 -21.44 -2.42
CA ALA A 199 20.11 -21.31 -3.38
C ALA A 199 19.75 -20.44 -4.60
N SER A 200 18.45 -20.39 -4.93
CA SER A 200 17.87 -19.47 -5.90
C SER A 200 17.89 -18.03 -5.37
N LYS A 201 18.62 -17.14 -6.05
CA LYS A 201 18.63 -15.70 -5.79
C LYS A 201 17.41 -14.97 -6.36
N GLY A 202 16.34 -15.70 -6.70
CA GLY A 202 15.12 -15.16 -7.31
C GLY A 202 13.87 -15.47 -6.50
N CYS A 203 12.78 -14.77 -6.83
CA CYS A 203 11.45 -14.98 -6.25
C CYS A 203 10.43 -15.13 -7.37
N THR A 204 9.64 -16.20 -7.33
CA THR A 204 8.55 -16.45 -8.29
C THR A 204 7.21 -16.37 -7.57
N VAL A 205 6.25 -15.66 -8.15
CA VAL A 205 4.87 -15.59 -7.65
C VAL A 205 3.94 -16.06 -8.75
N GLU A 206 3.37 -17.25 -8.60
CA GLU A 206 2.42 -17.83 -9.55
C GLU A 206 1.07 -18.03 -8.86
N SER A 207 0.04 -17.34 -9.32
CA SER A 207 -1.30 -17.45 -8.74
C SER A 207 -2.36 -16.92 -9.68
N SER A 208 -3.45 -17.67 -9.84
CA SER A 208 -4.65 -17.21 -10.57
C SER A 208 -5.61 -16.41 -9.69
N SER A 209 -5.48 -16.50 -8.36
CA SER A 209 -6.42 -15.89 -7.40
C SER A 209 -6.02 -14.49 -6.93
N VAL A 210 -4.71 -14.19 -6.90
CA VAL A 210 -4.18 -12.91 -6.40
C VAL A 210 -4.61 -11.72 -7.26
N LYS A 211 -5.37 -10.81 -6.64
CA LYS A 211 -5.85 -9.55 -7.25
C LYS A 211 -5.00 -8.36 -6.86
N ASN A 212 -4.47 -8.32 -5.65
CA ASN A 212 -3.65 -7.22 -5.14
C ASN A 212 -2.29 -7.74 -4.69
N LEU A 213 -1.23 -7.27 -5.35
CA LEU A 213 0.15 -7.65 -5.02
C LEU A 213 0.97 -6.43 -4.63
N VAL A 214 1.57 -6.48 -3.43
CA VAL A 214 2.61 -5.55 -3.01
C VAL A 214 3.91 -6.32 -2.84
N PHE A 215 4.87 -6.09 -3.71
CA PHE A 215 6.17 -6.74 -3.70
C PHE A 215 7.30 -5.72 -3.49
N ARG A 216 7.93 -5.78 -2.32
CA ARG A 216 9.09 -4.96 -1.93
C ARG A 216 10.23 -5.89 -1.51
N PRO A 217 11.13 -6.26 -2.42
CA PRO A 217 12.16 -7.24 -2.13
C PRO A 217 13.26 -6.67 -1.23
N THR A 218 14.05 -7.59 -0.68
CA THR A 218 15.28 -7.27 0.06
C THR A 218 16.41 -6.93 -0.89
N LEU A 219 17.48 -6.34 -0.37
CA LEU A 219 18.63 -5.88 -1.16
C LEU A 219 19.37 -7.00 -1.90
N LYS A 220 19.16 -8.27 -1.52
CA LYS A 220 19.88 -9.43 -2.05
C LYS A 220 19.17 -10.12 -3.22
N LEU A 221 17.92 -9.74 -3.52
CA LEU A 221 17.15 -10.43 -4.56
C LEU A 221 17.63 -10.00 -5.94
N GLU A 222 18.01 -10.98 -6.76
CA GLU A 222 18.53 -10.75 -8.12
C GLU A 222 17.46 -10.95 -9.19
N GLY A 223 16.52 -11.90 -9.01
CA GLY A 223 15.47 -12.18 -10.00
C GLY A 223 14.05 -12.09 -9.46
N THR A 224 13.10 -11.64 -10.26
CA THR A 224 11.67 -11.66 -9.90
C THR A 224 10.82 -12.07 -11.09
N VAL A 225 9.94 -13.06 -10.89
CA VAL A 225 8.99 -13.53 -11.90
C VAL A 225 7.59 -13.49 -11.29
N ILE A 226 6.66 -12.76 -11.91
CA ILE A 226 5.27 -12.67 -11.44
C ILE A 226 4.34 -13.14 -12.55
N ARG A 227 3.62 -14.23 -12.27
CA ARG A 227 2.61 -14.84 -13.13
C ARG A 227 1.27 -14.84 -12.41
N ALA A 228 0.57 -13.71 -12.49
CA ALA A 228 -0.73 -13.53 -11.88
C ALA A 228 -1.73 -12.93 -12.85
N SER A 229 -2.49 -13.79 -13.54
CA SER A 229 -3.44 -13.37 -14.59
C SER A 229 -4.65 -12.60 -14.04
N GLY A 230 -5.07 -12.89 -12.81
CA GLY A 230 -6.18 -12.21 -12.12
C GLY A 230 -5.81 -10.87 -11.45
N LEU A 231 -4.59 -10.37 -11.67
CA LEU A 231 -4.05 -9.22 -10.97
C LEU A 231 -4.76 -7.92 -11.38
N ARG A 232 -5.21 -7.14 -10.40
CA ARG A 232 -5.89 -5.83 -10.55
C ARG A 232 -5.04 -4.67 -10.07
N VAL A 233 -4.24 -4.89 -9.02
CA VAL A 233 -3.35 -3.88 -8.46
C VAL A 233 -1.96 -4.48 -8.25
N LEU A 234 -0.96 -3.86 -8.85
CA LEU A 234 0.45 -4.21 -8.69
C LEU A 234 1.22 -3.04 -8.07
N THR A 235 1.94 -3.30 -7.00
CA THR A 235 2.94 -2.39 -6.44
C THR A 235 4.27 -3.13 -6.33
N LEU A 236 5.19 -2.86 -7.25
CA LEU A 236 6.47 -3.53 -7.36
C LEU A 236 7.63 -2.56 -7.18
N TYR A 237 8.60 -2.97 -6.39
CA TYR A 237 9.89 -2.30 -6.25
C TYR A 237 10.98 -3.30 -6.65
N THR A 238 11.99 -2.87 -7.40
CA THR A 238 13.25 -3.60 -7.49
C THR A 238 14.28 -2.97 -6.57
N ARG A 239 15.40 -3.66 -6.37
CA ARG A 239 16.57 -3.17 -5.62
C ARG A 239 17.77 -3.10 -6.55
N SER A 240 18.83 -2.44 -6.11
CA SER A 240 20.02 -2.17 -6.94
C SER A 240 20.80 -3.41 -7.39
N ARG A 241 20.48 -4.60 -6.85
CA ARG A 241 21.04 -5.90 -7.29
C ARG A 241 20.10 -6.70 -8.21
N ALA A 242 18.94 -6.16 -8.57
CA ALA A 242 18.01 -6.85 -9.46
C ALA A 242 18.62 -6.94 -10.87
N LYS A 243 18.79 -8.17 -11.35
CA LYS A 243 19.28 -8.54 -12.68
C LYS A 243 18.15 -8.93 -13.62
N SER A 244 17.09 -9.55 -13.10
CA SER A 244 15.95 -9.97 -13.93
C SER A 244 14.59 -9.60 -13.36
N LEU A 245 13.69 -9.18 -14.24
CA LEU A 245 12.26 -8.99 -13.95
C LEU A 245 11.42 -9.49 -15.11
N GLU A 246 10.51 -10.41 -14.82
CA GLU A 246 9.50 -10.90 -15.74
C GLU A 246 8.10 -10.69 -15.14
N LEU A 247 7.25 -9.96 -15.88
CA LEU A 247 5.83 -9.82 -15.59
C LEU A 247 5.05 -10.49 -16.72
N ALA A 248 4.30 -11.54 -16.40
CA ALA A 248 3.43 -12.19 -17.36
C ALA A 248 2.14 -11.36 -17.60
N PRO A 249 1.47 -11.51 -18.76
CA PRO A 249 0.23 -10.81 -19.08
C PRO A 249 -0.84 -10.87 -17.98
N ALA A 250 -1.45 -9.72 -17.65
CA ALA A 250 -2.53 -9.60 -16.66
C ALA A 250 -3.63 -8.66 -17.19
N PRO A 251 -4.64 -9.17 -17.90
CA PRO A 251 -5.62 -8.34 -18.61
C PRO A 251 -6.58 -7.56 -17.70
N GLU A 252 -6.73 -7.99 -16.44
CA GLU A 252 -7.60 -7.33 -15.46
C GLU A 252 -6.90 -6.22 -14.65
N ILE A 253 -5.65 -5.87 -15.01
CA ILE A 253 -4.85 -4.89 -14.27
C ILE A 253 -5.43 -3.48 -14.42
N ARG A 254 -5.62 -2.81 -13.29
CA ARG A 254 -6.17 -1.45 -13.20
C ARG A 254 -5.16 -0.45 -12.66
N LYS A 255 -4.30 -0.86 -11.74
CA LYS A 255 -3.33 0.05 -11.10
C LYS A 255 -1.96 -0.59 -11.04
N VAL A 256 -0.98 0.10 -11.58
CA VAL A 256 0.42 -0.34 -11.60
C VAL A 256 1.30 0.74 -10.99
N TYR A 257 2.06 0.35 -9.98
CA TYR A 257 3.20 1.10 -9.47
C TYR A 257 4.45 0.26 -9.68
N LEU A 258 5.35 0.72 -10.54
CA LEU A 258 6.63 0.09 -10.83
C LEU A 258 7.77 1.03 -10.49
N HIS A 259 8.59 0.64 -9.50
CA HIS A 259 9.80 1.36 -9.15
C HIS A 259 11.03 0.50 -9.44
N ILE A 260 11.83 0.92 -10.41
CA ILE A 260 13.09 0.25 -10.73
C ILE A 260 14.26 1.00 -10.08
N SER A 261 14.97 0.37 -9.15
CA SER A 261 16.14 0.99 -8.50
C SER A 261 17.30 1.17 -9.49
N LYS A 262 18.08 2.25 -9.32
CA LYS A 262 19.36 2.41 -10.03
C LYS A 262 20.36 1.33 -9.56
N PRO A 263 21.12 0.70 -10.47
CA PRO A 263 22.15 -0.25 -10.08
C PRO A 263 23.30 0.45 -9.36
N ASN A 264 23.95 -0.27 -8.43
CA ASN A 264 25.03 0.29 -7.62
C ASN A 264 26.36 0.40 -8.38
N SER A 265 26.53 -0.38 -9.46
CA SER A 265 27.73 -0.36 -10.32
C SER A 265 27.32 -0.47 -11.79
N MET A 266 28.21 -0.05 -12.69
CA MET A 266 28.02 -0.19 -14.14
C MET A 266 27.88 -1.66 -14.57
N GLU A 267 28.50 -2.59 -13.82
CA GLU A 267 28.47 -4.04 -14.07
C GLU A 267 27.15 -4.72 -13.66
N THR A 268 26.28 -4.05 -12.90
CA THR A 268 24.97 -4.60 -12.47
C THR A 268 23.83 -4.04 -13.32
N SER A 269 24.01 -3.97 -14.63
CA SER A 269 22.91 -3.68 -15.54
C SER A 269 21.85 -4.80 -15.46
N MET A 270 20.61 -4.44 -15.75
CA MET A 270 19.50 -5.39 -15.76
C MET A 270 19.65 -6.29 -16.98
N GLU A 271 20.04 -7.55 -16.76
CA GLU A 271 20.32 -8.54 -17.81
C GLU A 271 19.06 -8.98 -18.54
N SER A 272 17.92 -9.05 -17.84
CA SER A 272 16.64 -9.45 -18.44
C SER A 272 15.48 -8.63 -17.91
N PHE A 273 14.81 -7.90 -18.80
CA PHE A 273 13.62 -7.13 -18.46
C PHE A 273 12.51 -7.48 -19.45
N LYS A 274 11.45 -8.13 -18.93
CA LYS A 274 10.30 -8.61 -19.70
C LYS A 274 9.02 -8.08 -19.06
N VAL A 275 8.68 -6.84 -19.35
CA VAL A 275 7.47 -6.16 -18.82
C VAL A 275 6.52 -5.77 -19.95
N ARG A 276 7.00 -5.67 -21.19
CA ARG A 276 6.19 -5.38 -22.37
C ARG A 276 4.94 -6.27 -22.48
N PRO A 277 5.01 -7.60 -22.40
CA PRO A 277 3.80 -8.44 -22.53
C PRO A 277 2.75 -8.14 -21.46
N PHE A 278 3.17 -7.71 -20.27
CA PHE A 278 2.28 -7.29 -19.19
C PHE A 278 1.61 -5.96 -19.51
N LEU A 279 2.35 -4.96 -20.01
CA LEU A 279 1.79 -3.66 -20.37
C LEU A 279 0.92 -3.73 -21.63
N ASP A 280 1.32 -4.50 -22.64
CA ASP A 280 0.56 -4.69 -23.88
C ASP A 280 -0.80 -5.37 -23.61
N ALA A 281 -0.90 -6.17 -22.55
CA ALA A 281 -2.16 -6.78 -22.10
C ALA A 281 -3.02 -5.87 -21.20
N ALA A 282 -2.50 -4.73 -20.73
CA ALA A 282 -3.12 -3.90 -19.70
C ALA A 282 -4.20 -2.93 -20.24
N VAL A 283 -5.21 -3.47 -20.93
CA VAL A 283 -6.25 -2.67 -21.60
C VAL A 283 -7.17 -1.89 -20.64
N LYS A 284 -7.39 -2.41 -19.41
CA LYS A 284 -8.23 -1.80 -18.35
C LYS A 284 -7.45 -0.91 -17.38
N LEU A 285 -6.24 -0.49 -17.74
CA LEU A 285 -5.34 0.23 -16.85
C LEU A 285 -5.87 1.64 -16.57
N GLU A 286 -6.21 1.91 -15.31
CA GLU A 286 -6.72 3.22 -14.83
C GLU A 286 -5.59 4.14 -14.34
N CYS A 287 -4.53 3.56 -13.78
CA CYS A 287 -3.41 4.29 -13.19
C CYS A 287 -2.06 3.60 -13.42
N LEU A 288 -1.11 4.34 -14.00
CA LEU A 288 0.24 3.88 -14.25
C LEU A 288 1.24 4.80 -13.57
N THR A 289 2.06 4.24 -12.68
CA THR A 289 3.15 4.96 -12.01
C THR A 289 4.49 4.27 -12.28
N LEU A 290 5.39 4.95 -12.98
CA LEU A 290 6.73 4.50 -13.35
C LEU A 290 7.77 5.37 -12.63
N ARG A 291 8.60 4.77 -11.77
CA ARG A 291 9.57 5.49 -10.93
C ARG A 291 10.97 4.89 -11.01
N GLY A 292 11.97 5.68 -10.63
CA GLY A 292 13.38 5.27 -10.71
C GLY A 292 13.82 5.13 -12.16
N GLN A 293 14.43 4.00 -12.51
CA GLN A 293 14.89 3.69 -13.87
C GLN A 293 13.81 3.03 -14.76
N ALA A 294 12.54 3.00 -14.32
CA ALA A 294 11.47 2.31 -15.03
C ALA A 294 11.29 2.82 -16.48
N MET A 295 11.32 4.14 -16.68
CA MET A 295 11.21 4.76 -18.01
C MET A 295 12.35 4.34 -18.92
N LYS A 296 13.59 4.39 -18.40
CA LYS A 296 14.80 3.96 -19.12
C LYS A 296 14.76 2.50 -19.57
N VAL A 297 14.42 1.57 -18.67
CA VAL A 297 14.41 0.14 -19.04
C VAL A 297 13.28 -0.19 -20.03
N LEU A 298 12.12 0.45 -19.88
CA LEU A 298 11.02 0.30 -20.82
C LEU A 298 11.33 0.91 -22.19
N SER A 299 12.05 2.03 -22.24
CA SER A 299 12.41 2.66 -23.52
C SER A 299 13.32 1.75 -24.37
N TYR A 300 14.20 0.95 -23.74
CA TYR A 300 14.97 -0.09 -24.44
C TYR A 300 14.09 -1.26 -24.88
N GLU A 301 13.20 -1.77 -24.02
CA GLU A 301 12.32 -2.90 -24.36
C GLU A 301 11.37 -2.57 -25.54
N TYR A 302 10.99 -1.29 -25.66
CA TYR A 302 10.15 -0.77 -26.74
C TYR A 302 10.91 -0.05 -27.85
N GLU A 303 12.24 -0.13 -27.90
CA GLU A 303 13.07 0.64 -28.84
C GLU A 303 12.66 0.41 -30.30
N GLN A 304 12.51 -0.86 -30.68
CA GLN A 304 12.16 -1.29 -32.04
C GLN A 304 10.68 -1.09 -32.39
N ASN A 305 9.84 -0.65 -31.45
CA ASN A 305 8.40 -0.49 -31.66
C ASN A 305 8.07 0.98 -31.89
N PRO A 306 7.66 1.40 -33.09
CA PRO A 306 7.38 2.81 -33.36
C PRO A 306 6.19 3.33 -32.54
N LYS A 307 5.21 2.46 -32.27
CA LYS A 307 4.02 2.75 -31.44
C LYS A 307 3.78 1.62 -30.45
N LEU A 308 3.08 1.92 -29.35
CA LEU A 308 2.58 0.89 -28.45
C LEU A 308 1.43 0.16 -29.13
N THR A 309 1.37 -1.16 -28.95
CA THR A 309 0.30 -1.99 -29.52
C THR A 309 -1.03 -1.78 -28.80
N VAL A 310 -0.98 -1.34 -27.54
CA VAL A 310 -2.14 -1.13 -26.67
C VAL A 310 -2.57 0.33 -26.65
N MET A 311 -3.88 0.56 -26.66
CA MET A 311 -4.48 1.86 -26.37
C MET A 311 -5.08 1.82 -24.95
N PHE A 312 -4.54 2.64 -24.05
CA PHE A 312 -4.98 2.74 -22.67
C PHE A 312 -6.18 3.68 -22.54
N GLN A 313 -7.35 3.22 -22.98
CA GLN A 313 -8.58 4.03 -23.00
C GLN A 313 -9.05 4.44 -21.60
N ASP A 314 -8.84 3.57 -20.60
CA ASP A 314 -9.26 3.80 -19.22
C ASP A 314 -8.21 4.56 -18.38
N LEU A 315 -7.02 4.86 -18.94
CA LEU A 315 -5.93 5.45 -18.17
C LEU A 315 -6.20 6.92 -17.88
N MET A 316 -6.58 7.19 -16.64
CA MET A 316 -6.84 8.55 -16.15
C MET A 316 -5.61 9.17 -15.49
N ILE A 317 -4.70 8.36 -14.93
CA ILE A 317 -3.55 8.83 -14.16
C ILE A 317 -2.26 8.25 -14.71
N LEU A 318 -1.40 9.11 -15.23
CA LEU A 318 -0.03 8.77 -15.63
C LEU A 318 0.95 9.51 -14.73
N SER A 319 1.84 8.77 -14.09
CA SER A 319 2.86 9.31 -13.21
C SER A 319 4.23 8.73 -13.55
N VAL A 320 5.13 9.55 -14.08
CA VAL A 320 6.42 9.09 -14.59
C VAL A 320 7.57 9.83 -13.91
N SER A 321 8.71 9.15 -13.83
CA SER A 321 10.01 9.72 -13.51
C SER A 321 10.92 9.40 -14.67
N LEU A 322 11.45 10.42 -15.34
CA LEU A 322 12.38 10.23 -16.45
C LEU A 322 13.52 11.25 -16.43
N ASN A 323 14.60 10.91 -17.11
CA ASN A 323 15.67 11.84 -17.43
C ASN A 323 15.30 12.61 -18.70
N LEU A 324 14.98 13.91 -18.54
CA LEU A 324 14.63 14.78 -19.67
C LEU A 324 15.82 15.10 -20.59
N SER A 325 17.05 14.77 -20.20
CA SER A 325 18.22 14.82 -21.08
C SER A 325 18.36 13.56 -21.94
N SER A 326 17.53 12.54 -21.76
CA SER A 326 17.55 11.32 -22.56
C SER A 326 16.48 11.35 -23.64
N GLU A 327 16.92 11.51 -24.89
CA GLU A 327 16.04 11.48 -26.06
C GLU A 327 15.21 10.19 -26.12
N GLN A 328 15.81 9.05 -25.75
CA GLN A 328 15.13 7.76 -25.75
C GLN A 328 13.99 7.69 -24.73
N GLU A 329 14.18 8.22 -23.51
CA GLU A 329 13.13 8.28 -22.49
C GLU A 329 12.01 9.28 -22.89
N LEU A 330 12.37 10.39 -23.53
CA LEU A 330 11.41 11.37 -24.06
C LEU A 330 10.55 10.77 -25.18
N VAL A 331 11.16 10.14 -26.17
CA VAL A 331 10.46 9.45 -27.26
C VAL A 331 9.51 8.38 -26.72
N PHE A 332 9.92 7.64 -25.68
CA PHE A 332 9.06 6.66 -25.02
C PHE A 332 7.90 7.31 -24.24
N LEU A 333 8.13 8.44 -23.57
CA LEU A 333 7.05 9.22 -22.96
C LEU A 333 6.01 9.65 -23.99
N LEU A 334 6.44 10.13 -25.16
CA LEU A 334 5.53 10.53 -26.24
C LEU A 334 4.69 9.33 -26.72
N LYS A 335 5.31 8.15 -26.91
CA LYS A 335 4.59 6.91 -27.26
C LYS A 335 3.53 6.55 -26.21
N LEU A 336 3.84 6.71 -24.92
CA LEU A 336 2.87 6.49 -23.84
C LEU A 336 1.71 7.48 -23.92
N LEU A 337 2.00 8.78 -24.02
CA LEU A 337 0.98 9.83 -24.08
C LEU A 337 0.05 9.69 -25.30
N GLU A 338 0.59 9.35 -26.47
CA GLU A 338 -0.16 9.02 -27.69
C GLU A 338 -1.16 7.87 -27.47
N SER A 339 -0.84 6.95 -26.56
CA SER A 339 -1.64 5.77 -26.27
C SER A 339 -2.68 5.99 -25.16
N CYS A 340 -2.79 7.21 -24.61
CA CYS A 340 -3.65 7.53 -23.45
C CYS A 340 -4.65 8.66 -23.78
N PRO A 341 -5.71 8.40 -24.57
CA PRO A 341 -6.60 9.47 -25.07
C PRO A 341 -7.38 10.20 -23.96
N ASN A 342 -7.70 9.53 -22.87
CA ASN A 342 -8.55 10.06 -21.78
C ASN A 342 -7.74 10.48 -20.54
N LEU A 343 -6.46 10.78 -20.70
CA LEU A 343 -5.58 11.12 -19.58
C LEU A 343 -6.04 12.41 -18.86
N GLN A 344 -6.44 12.28 -17.60
CA GLN A 344 -6.90 13.42 -16.79
C GLN A 344 -5.80 14.02 -15.93
N LYS A 345 -4.88 13.18 -15.44
CA LYS A 345 -3.84 13.59 -14.51
C LYS A 345 -2.47 13.12 -14.96
N PHE A 346 -1.60 14.09 -15.20
CA PHE A 346 -0.21 13.83 -15.57
C PHE A 346 0.74 14.34 -14.48
N ILE A 347 1.56 13.44 -13.93
CA ILE A 347 2.59 13.77 -12.95
C ILE A 347 3.96 13.43 -13.53
N LEU A 348 4.76 14.44 -13.80
CA LEU A 348 6.13 14.32 -14.25
C LEU A 348 7.09 14.53 -13.07
N SER A 349 8.16 13.75 -12.98
CA SER A 349 9.28 13.98 -12.07
C SER A 349 10.57 13.95 -12.85
N ALA A 350 11.36 15.01 -12.76
CA ALA A 350 12.70 15.01 -13.34
C ALA A 350 13.62 14.09 -12.53
N ALA A 351 14.23 13.11 -13.18
CA ALA A 351 15.36 12.38 -12.62
C ALA A 351 16.63 13.24 -12.70
N GLU A 352 17.62 12.96 -11.85
CA GLU A 352 18.91 13.66 -11.90
C GLU A 352 19.58 13.48 -13.27
N THR A 353 19.94 14.61 -13.89
CA THR A 353 20.63 14.69 -15.18
C THR A 353 22.05 14.14 -15.04
N GLY A 354 22.43 13.21 -15.91
CA GLY A 354 23.86 12.93 -16.14
C GLY A 354 24.51 14.09 -16.90
N ASN A 355 25.82 14.25 -16.79
CA ASN A 355 26.62 15.25 -17.53
C ASN A 355 26.71 14.87 -19.02
N GLY A 356 25.58 14.90 -19.74
CA GLY A 356 25.54 14.75 -21.19
C GLY A 356 25.62 16.12 -21.86
N ASN A 357 26.43 16.23 -22.91
CA ASN A 357 26.64 17.49 -23.65
C ASN A 357 25.55 17.75 -24.70
N ASP A 358 24.83 16.72 -25.15
CA ASP A 358 23.74 16.84 -26.13
C ASP A 358 22.39 16.76 -25.43
N LEU A 359 21.87 17.91 -25.03
CA LEU A 359 20.49 18.00 -24.53
C LEU A 359 19.51 18.00 -25.70
N PRO A 360 18.41 17.25 -25.60
CA PRO A 360 17.34 17.29 -26.60
C PRO A 360 16.70 18.68 -26.66
N ARG A 361 16.38 19.15 -27.87
CA ARG A 361 15.70 20.43 -28.07
C ARG A 361 14.20 20.22 -28.05
N PHE A 362 13.47 21.13 -27.41
CA PHE A 362 12.01 21.04 -27.34
C PHE A 362 11.35 21.11 -28.72
N THR A 363 11.95 21.85 -29.66
CA THR A 363 11.50 21.96 -31.06
C THR A 363 11.34 20.61 -31.73
N ASP A 364 12.18 19.64 -31.38
CA ASP A 364 12.21 18.32 -32.01
C ASP A 364 10.99 17.47 -31.63
N HIS A 365 10.35 17.79 -30.48
CA HIS A 365 9.18 17.07 -29.97
C HIS A 365 7.88 17.86 -30.09
N LYS A 366 7.96 19.16 -30.38
CA LYS A 366 6.81 20.09 -30.35
C LYS A 366 5.66 19.64 -31.25
N ASP A 367 5.96 19.29 -32.50
CA ASP A 367 4.93 18.86 -33.46
C ASP A 367 4.27 17.55 -33.03
N ARG A 368 5.06 16.65 -32.45
CA ARG A 368 4.57 15.38 -31.94
C ARG A 368 3.69 15.59 -30.70
N LEU A 369 4.09 16.47 -29.78
CA LEU A 369 3.27 16.89 -28.64
C LEU A 369 1.95 17.55 -29.09
N ALA A 370 1.96 18.32 -30.18
CA ALA A 370 0.76 18.95 -30.75
C ALA A 370 -0.24 17.92 -31.29
N SER A 371 0.23 16.76 -31.75
CA SER A 371 -0.63 15.68 -32.23
C SER A 371 -1.34 14.88 -31.11
N ILE A 372 -0.88 15.02 -29.87
CA ILE A 372 -1.40 14.26 -28.72
C ILE A 372 -2.67 14.91 -28.19
N SER A 373 -3.81 14.32 -28.52
CA SER A 373 -5.13 14.84 -28.17
C SER A 373 -5.34 15.02 -26.67
N CYS A 374 -4.89 14.08 -25.83
CA CYS A 374 -5.15 14.10 -24.39
C CYS A 374 -4.57 15.33 -23.67
N LEU A 375 -3.43 15.85 -24.15
CA LEU A 375 -2.81 17.07 -23.61
C LEU A 375 -3.70 18.30 -23.84
N THR A 376 -4.53 18.28 -24.88
CA THR A 376 -5.38 19.40 -25.27
C THR A 376 -6.82 19.27 -24.75
N THR A 377 -7.39 18.06 -24.78
CA THR A 377 -8.83 17.83 -24.59
C THR A 377 -9.21 17.25 -23.23
N SER A 378 -8.35 16.47 -22.58
CA SER A 378 -8.74 15.70 -21.37
C SER A 378 -7.89 16.00 -20.14
N LEU A 379 -6.69 16.58 -20.29
CA LEU A 379 -5.81 16.87 -19.17
C LEU A 379 -6.41 17.93 -18.22
N VAL A 380 -6.74 17.53 -17.00
CA VAL A 380 -7.31 18.36 -15.93
C VAL A 380 -6.26 18.79 -14.91
N GLN A 381 -5.32 17.92 -14.60
CA GLN A 381 -4.30 18.17 -13.57
C GLN A 381 -2.90 17.83 -14.07
N PHE A 382 -1.99 18.79 -13.95
CA PHE A 382 -0.58 18.60 -14.21
C PHE A 382 0.24 18.81 -12.93
N LYS A 383 1.20 17.93 -12.66
CA LYS A 383 2.19 18.14 -11.60
C LYS A 383 3.59 17.89 -12.10
N PHE A 384 4.50 18.82 -11.81
CA PHE A 384 5.92 18.67 -12.06
C PHE A 384 6.68 18.62 -10.74
N LEU A 385 7.34 17.49 -10.47
CA LEU A 385 8.15 17.27 -9.27
C LEU A 385 9.64 17.43 -9.60
N GLY A 386 10.36 18.22 -8.79
CA GLY A 386 11.79 18.49 -9.01
C GLY A 386 12.07 19.37 -10.23
N PHE A 387 11.15 20.29 -10.54
CA PHE A 387 11.26 21.22 -11.65
C PHE A 387 12.46 22.16 -11.47
N LYS A 388 13.23 22.28 -12.55
CA LYS A 388 14.28 23.29 -12.71
C LYS A 388 13.98 24.04 -14.01
N PRO A 389 13.91 25.38 -14.00
CA PRO A 389 13.63 26.18 -15.21
C PRO A 389 14.84 26.16 -16.15
N GLN A 390 15.05 25.00 -16.77
CA GLN A 390 15.94 24.75 -17.90
C GLN A 390 15.10 24.80 -19.17
N GLU A 391 15.71 25.14 -20.30
CA GLU A 391 15.06 25.35 -21.60
C GLU A 391 13.94 24.35 -21.89
N TYR A 392 14.24 23.04 -21.93
CA TYR A 392 13.22 22.01 -22.20
C TYR A 392 12.08 21.95 -21.16
N GLN A 393 12.43 22.04 -19.87
CA GLN A 393 11.44 21.93 -18.79
C GLN A 393 10.49 23.12 -18.80
N GLU A 394 11.05 24.32 -18.98
CA GLU A 394 10.30 25.56 -19.09
C GLU A 394 9.36 25.52 -20.30
N GLU A 395 9.88 25.21 -21.48
CA GLU A 395 9.09 25.15 -22.70
C GLU A 395 7.95 24.12 -22.62
N LEU A 396 8.20 22.95 -22.02
CA LEU A 396 7.17 21.94 -21.81
C LEU A 396 6.04 22.45 -20.90
N VAL A 397 6.38 23.14 -19.80
CA VAL A 397 5.36 23.69 -18.89
C VAL A 397 4.58 24.80 -19.59
N VAL A 398 5.26 25.73 -20.25
CA VAL A 398 4.64 26.81 -21.03
C VAL A 398 3.70 26.26 -22.10
N TYR A 399 4.15 25.24 -22.82
CA TYR A 399 3.35 24.57 -23.84
C TYR A 399 2.06 23.98 -23.25
N LEU A 400 2.16 23.21 -22.15
CA LEU A 400 0.99 22.62 -21.50
C LEU A 400 0.03 23.68 -20.96
N LEU A 401 0.55 24.76 -20.37
CA LEU A 401 -0.28 25.87 -19.87
C LEU A 401 -1.06 26.56 -20.98
N THR A 402 -0.49 26.63 -22.19
CA THR A 402 -1.08 27.29 -23.36
C THR A 402 -2.08 26.39 -24.09
N VAL A 403 -1.77 25.11 -24.24
CA VAL A 403 -2.53 24.19 -25.10
C VAL A 403 -3.62 23.41 -24.34
N ALA A 404 -3.43 23.13 -23.05
CA ALA A 404 -4.36 22.31 -22.28
C ALA A 404 -5.62 23.12 -21.88
N LYS A 405 -6.71 22.92 -22.63
CA LYS A 405 -7.95 23.69 -22.46
C LYS A 405 -8.67 23.35 -21.15
N GLN A 406 -8.67 22.08 -20.75
CA GLN A 406 -9.36 21.59 -19.54
C GLN A 406 -8.52 21.65 -18.26
N LEU A 407 -7.30 22.21 -18.32
CA LEU A 407 -6.37 22.20 -17.20
C LEU A 407 -6.85 23.12 -16.08
N LYS A 408 -7.26 22.51 -14.96
CA LYS A 408 -7.76 23.20 -13.76
C LYS A 408 -6.72 23.31 -12.66
N LYS A 409 -5.76 22.39 -12.60
CA LYS A 409 -4.79 22.35 -11.50
C LYS A 409 -3.36 22.15 -12.01
N VAL A 410 -2.47 23.05 -11.64
CA VAL A 410 -1.03 22.95 -11.96
C VAL A 410 -0.22 23.04 -10.69
N GLY A 411 0.62 22.04 -10.45
CA GLY A 411 1.47 21.99 -9.27
C GLY A 411 2.93 21.80 -9.62
N VAL A 412 3.82 22.68 -9.16
CA VAL A 412 5.26 22.62 -9.44
C VAL A 412 6.03 22.56 -8.12
N GLU A 413 6.90 21.56 -7.98
CA GLU A 413 7.88 21.45 -6.90
C GLU A 413 9.26 21.89 -7.40
N PHE A 414 9.88 22.87 -6.74
CA PHE A 414 11.13 23.51 -7.19
C PHE A 414 11.97 24.00 -5.99
N ASP A 415 13.21 24.39 -6.26
CA ASP A 415 14.10 25.01 -5.26
C ASP A 415 13.70 26.47 -4.98
N LYS A 416 13.83 26.93 -3.73
CA LYS A 416 13.44 28.31 -3.34
C LYS A 416 14.05 29.39 -4.23
N SER A 417 15.30 29.20 -4.67
CA SER A 417 16.01 30.15 -5.54
C SER A 417 15.29 30.42 -6.86
N GLN A 418 14.48 29.47 -7.33
CA GLN A 418 13.81 29.52 -8.64
C GLN A 418 12.40 30.13 -8.57
N LEU A 419 12.00 30.71 -7.43
CA LEU A 419 10.62 31.20 -7.23
C LEU A 419 10.19 32.26 -8.24
N ALA A 420 11.08 33.20 -8.61
CA ALA A 420 10.75 34.26 -9.56
C ALA A 420 10.47 33.68 -10.96
N ALA A 421 11.36 32.80 -11.44
CA ALA A 421 11.21 32.12 -12.73
C ALA A 421 9.93 31.27 -12.78
N VAL A 422 9.65 30.49 -11.74
CA VAL A 422 8.44 29.66 -11.70
C VAL A 422 7.16 30.50 -11.72
N LYS A 423 7.13 31.64 -11.01
CA LYS A 423 5.99 32.56 -11.05
C LYS A 423 5.78 33.12 -12.46
N GLN A 424 6.86 33.51 -13.13
CA GLN A 424 6.80 34.01 -14.51
C GLN A 424 6.26 32.95 -15.47
N ILE A 425 6.77 31.72 -15.40
CA ILE A 425 6.31 30.59 -16.23
C ILE A 425 4.82 30.30 -15.99
N LEU A 426 4.40 30.23 -14.73
CA LEU A 426 3.02 29.94 -14.39
C LEU A 426 2.04 31.07 -14.74
N SER A 427 2.53 32.31 -14.88
CA SER A 427 1.73 33.47 -15.29
C SER A 427 1.36 33.49 -16.77
N VAL A 428 1.96 32.62 -17.59
CA VAL A 428 1.63 32.50 -19.02
C VAL A 428 0.16 32.12 -19.23
N ARG A 429 -0.43 31.36 -18.31
CA ARG A 429 -1.85 31.02 -18.39
C ARG A 429 -2.69 32.21 -17.95
N THR A 430 -3.48 32.74 -18.89
CA THR A 430 -4.33 33.92 -18.69
C THR A 430 -5.63 33.64 -17.93
N SER A 431 -6.00 32.37 -17.73
CA SER A 431 -7.17 31.99 -16.94
C SER A 431 -7.08 32.52 -15.50
N PRO A 432 -8.20 33.00 -14.91
CA PRO A 432 -8.16 33.54 -13.57
C PRO A 432 -7.84 32.43 -12.56
N ILE A 433 -6.97 32.78 -11.61
CA ILE A 433 -6.51 31.88 -10.56
C ILE A 433 -7.48 32.00 -9.40
N GLU A 434 -8.20 30.92 -9.10
CA GLU A 434 -9.13 30.86 -7.96
C GLU A 434 -8.38 30.66 -6.65
N ARG A 435 -7.31 29.87 -6.68
CA ARG A 435 -6.58 29.50 -5.47
C ARG A 435 -5.10 29.29 -5.74
N ILE A 436 -4.29 29.85 -4.84
CA ILE A 436 -2.86 29.58 -4.76
C ILE A 436 -2.60 28.85 -3.44
N SER A 437 -2.05 27.65 -3.52
CA SER A 437 -1.59 26.89 -2.36
C SER A 437 -0.07 26.75 -2.43
N THR A 438 0.62 27.33 -1.45
CA THR A 438 2.05 27.08 -1.25
C THR A 438 2.25 26.12 -0.08
N LYS A 439 3.07 25.09 -0.30
CA LYS A 439 3.51 24.19 0.78
C LYS A 439 5.02 24.27 0.88
N TYR A 440 5.49 24.54 2.08
CA TYR A 440 6.90 24.62 2.41
C TYR A 440 7.29 23.34 3.16
N LYS A 441 7.97 22.42 2.48
CA LYS A 441 8.76 21.36 3.12
C LYS A 441 10.24 21.61 2.75
N ARG A 442 11.04 20.55 2.62
CA ARG A 442 12.44 20.62 2.19
C ARG A 442 12.61 21.29 0.81
N ASN A 443 11.59 21.18 -0.06
CA ASN A 443 11.44 21.88 -1.34
C ASN A 443 10.21 22.80 -1.33
N TYR A 444 10.19 23.81 -2.20
CA TYR A 444 9.05 24.70 -2.40
C TYR A 444 8.04 24.04 -3.34
N TYR A 445 6.76 24.04 -2.96
CA TYR A 445 5.68 23.57 -3.79
C TYR A 445 4.66 24.68 -4.01
N MET A 446 4.37 25.00 -5.27
CA MET A 446 3.33 25.95 -5.67
C MET A 446 2.27 25.20 -6.46
N GLU A 447 1.02 25.30 -6.03
CA GLU A 447 -0.14 24.76 -6.75
C GLU A 447 -1.11 25.90 -7.06
N LEU A 448 -1.49 26.00 -8.33
CA LEU A 448 -2.46 26.93 -8.86
C LEU A 448 -3.72 26.16 -9.28
N GLU A 449 -4.87 26.65 -8.84
CA GLU A 449 -6.18 26.21 -9.30
C GLU A 449 -6.79 27.33 -10.17
N TYR A 450 -7.12 26.98 -11.41
CA TYR A 450 -7.75 27.85 -12.40
C TYR A 450 -9.25 27.54 -12.47
N SER A 451 -10.05 28.57 -12.73
CA SER A 451 -11.51 28.48 -12.93
C SER A 451 -11.92 27.64 -14.12
#